data_AF-A0A1G3AMQ9-F1
#
_entry.id   AF-A0A1G3AMQ9-F1
#
_cell.length_a   1.000
_cell.length_b   1.000
_cell.length_c   1.000
_cell.angle_alpha   90.00
_cell.angle_beta   90.00
_cell.angle_gamma   90.00
#
_symmetry.space_group_name_H-M   'P 1'
#
loop_
_entity.id
_entity.type
_entity.pdbx_description
1 polymer ?
#
loop_
_entity_poly.entity_id
_entity_poly.type
_entity_poly.pdbx_seq_one_letter_code
_entity_poly.pdbx_strand_id
1 'polypeptide(L)'
;MELIKKIKKAEAQAQEIIEQAGVEAAEKAEKGRENRRQALIDAEQHRKKAMEAAIAEAQARGRAEVDKLKAQAESKRQELRNKTGSRVATGAAKVTDYLRG
;
A
#
# COMPACT_ATOMS: atom_id res chain seq x y z
N MET A 1 1.23 -38.56 65.73
CA MET A 1 2.20 -37.58 65.16
C MET A 1 2.45 -37.75 63.66
N GLU A 2 2.29 -38.95 63.07
CA GLU A 2 2.49 -39.20 61.63
C GLU A 2 1.55 -38.39 60.70
N LEU A 3 0.28 -38.23 61.10
CA LEU A 3 -0.72 -37.49 60.31
C LEU A 3 -0.36 -36.00 60.13
N ILE A 4 0.11 -35.35 61.19
CA ILE A 4 0.52 -33.93 61.17
C ILE A 4 1.73 -33.73 60.25
N LYS A 5 2.69 -34.67 60.26
CA LYS A 5 3.85 -34.62 59.34
C LYS A 5 3.42 -34.75 57.88
N LYS A 6 2.47 -35.64 57.58
CA LYS A 6 1.92 -35.81 56.23
C LYS A 6 1.17 -34.57 55.74
N ILE A 7 0.38 -33.94 56.62
CA ILE A 7 -0.33 -32.69 56.31
C ILE A 7 0.67 -31.58 55.97
N LYS A 8 1.69 -31.35 56.81
CA LYS A 8 2.71 -30.32 56.53
C LYS A 8 3.47 -30.56 55.22
N LYS A 9 3.77 -31.82 54.89
CA LYS A 9 4.41 -32.16 53.62
C LYS A 9 3.49 -31.86 52.42
N ALA A 10 2.21 -32.17 52.55
CA ALA A 10 1.22 -31.89 51.51
C ALA A 10 0.99 -30.38 51.33
N GLU A 11 0.98 -29.59 52.41
CA GLU A 11 0.88 -28.12 52.35
C GLU A 11 2.08 -27.50 51.63
N ALA A 12 3.29 -27.94 51.95
CA ALA A 12 4.51 -27.47 51.27
C ALA A 12 4.49 -27.82 49.78
N GLN A 13 4.08 -29.05 49.43
CA GLN A 13 3.93 -29.46 48.02
C GLN A 13 2.85 -28.64 47.29
N ALA A 14 1.72 -28.36 47.95
CA ALA A 14 0.66 -27.56 47.36
C ALA A 14 1.12 -26.11 47.13
N GLN A 15 1.87 -25.52 48.08
CA GLN A 15 2.46 -24.19 47.92
C GLN A 15 3.45 -24.15 46.75
N GLU A 16 4.32 -25.15 46.63
CA GLU A 16 5.29 -25.24 45.52
C GLU A 16 4.59 -25.35 44.16
N ILE A 17 3.50 -26.15 44.08
CA ILE A 17 2.69 -26.26 42.86
C ILE A 17 2.02 -24.93 42.50
N ILE A 18 1.49 -24.20 43.50
CA ILE A 18 0.84 -22.90 43.26
C ILE A 18 1.87 -21.86 42.79
N GLU A 19 3.05 -21.83 43.39
CA GLU A 19 4.13 -20.93 42.97
C GLU A 19 4.60 -21.23 41.54
N GLN A 20 4.84 -22.50 41.21
CA GLN A 20 5.20 -22.93 39.86
C GLN A 20 4.11 -22.56 38.84
N ALA A 21 2.84 -22.82 39.15
CA ALA A 21 1.73 -22.44 38.29
C ALA A 21 1.63 -20.92 38.08
N GLY A 22 1.93 -20.13 39.12
CA GLY A 22 2.00 -18.67 39.04
C GLY A 22 3.08 -18.18 38.08
N VAL A 23 4.29 -18.78 38.17
CA VAL A 23 5.40 -18.47 37.26
C VAL A 23 5.05 -18.84 35.83
N GLU A 24 4.56 -20.06 35.59
CA GLU A 24 4.16 -20.51 34.24
C GLU A 24 3.08 -19.63 33.62
N ALA A 25 2.09 -19.20 34.42
CA ALA A 25 1.03 -18.32 33.95
C ALA A 25 1.58 -16.96 33.54
N ALA A 26 2.51 -16.40 34.33
CA ALA A 26 3.17 -15.15 34.01
C ALA A 26 4.02 -15.25 32.73
N GLU A 27 4.78 -16.34 32.56
CA GLU A 27 5.59 -16.58 31.36
C GLU A 27 4.74 -16.74 30.10
N LYS A 28 3.65 -17.52 30.18
CA LYS A 28 2.70 -17.68 29.07
C LYS A 28 2.04 -16.35 28.70
N ALA A 29 1.70 -15.52 29.69
CA ALA A 29 1.14 -14.20 29.45
C ALA A 29 2.16 -13.26 28.77
N GLU A 30 3.41 -13.26 29.22
CA GLU A 30 4.47 -12.43 28.61
C GLU A 30 4.76 -12.85 27.17
N LYS A 31 4.93 -14.16 26.93
CA LYS A 31 5.10 -14.69 25.58
C LYS A 31 3.91 -14.34 24.66
N GLY A 32 2.70 -14.36 25.20
CA GLY A 32 1.50 -13.91 24.50
C GLY A 32 1.55 -12.42 24.13
N ARG A 33 2.04 -11.57 25.03
CA ARG A 33 2.25 -10.13 24.78
C ARG A 33 3.30 -9.89 23.71
N GLU A 34 4.45 -10.57 23.79
CA GLU A 34 5.52 -10.49 22.81
C GLU A 34 5.06 -10.93 21.41
N ASN A 35 4.40 -12.09 21.32
CA ASN A 35 3.86 -12.58 20.04
C ASN A 35 2.87 -11.60 19.43
N ARG A 36 1.98 -11.01 20.23
CA ARG A 36 1.04 -9.99 19.75
C ARG A 36 1.77 -8.75 19.25
N ARG A 37 2.79 -8.29 19.99
CA ARG A 37 3.60 -7.14 19.59
C ARG A 37 4.31 -7.40 18.26
N GLN A 38 4.92 -8.57 18.10
CA GLN A 38 5.59 -8.95 16.86
C GLN A 38 4.61 -9.01 15.69
N ALA A 39 3.45 -9.65 15.87
CA ALA A 39 2.42 -9.72 14.84
C ALA A 39 1.92 -8.34 14.41
N LEU A 40 1.79 -7.38 15.34
CA LEU A 40 1.42 -6.00 15.02
C LEU A 40 2.51 -5.29 14.22
N ILE A 41 3.79 -5.46 14.59
CA ILE A 41 4.93 -4.88 13.86
C ILE A 41 4.97 -5.43 12.43
N ASP A 42 4.86 -6.75 12.28
CA ASP A 42 4.89 -7.41 10.97
C ASP A 42 3.72 -6.94 10.10
N ALA A 43 2.50 -6.88 10.67
CA ALA A 43 1.33 -6.36 9.97
C ALA A 43 1.51 -4.90 9.52
N GLU A 44 2.10 -4.05 10.37
CA GLU A 44 2.36 -2.66 10.03
C GLU A 44 3.40 -2.54 8.90
N GLN A 45 4.46 -3.34 8.94
CA GLN A 45 5.46 -3.40 7.87
C GLN A 45 4.86 -3.88 6.54
N HIS A 46 4.02 -4.92 6.57
CA HIS A 46 3.30 -5.39 5.40
C HIS A 46 2.39 -4.31 4.83
N ARG A 47 1.65 -3.60 5.69
CA ARG A 47 0.79 -2.49 5.28
C ARG A 47 1.59 -1.36 4.62
N LYS A 48 2.74 -0.99 5.19
CA LYS A 48 3.64 0.03 4.63
C LYS A 48 4.13 -0.36 3.23
N LYS A 49 4.65 -1.58 3.08
CA LYS A 49 5.11 -2.11 1.78
C LYS A 49 4.00 -2.14 0.73
N ALA A 50 2.80 -2.59 1.11
CA ALA A 50 1.64 -2.61 0.21
C ALA A 50 1.23 -1.20 -0.24
N MET A 51 1.28 -0.22 0.67
CA MET A 51 0.97 1.18 0.36
C MET A 51 2.01 1.78 -0.59
N GLU A 52 3.31 1.56 -0.33
CA GLU A 52 4.39 2.02 -1.22
C GLU A 52 4.26 1.43 -2.62
N ALA A 53 3.97 0.13 -2.73
CA ALA A 53 3.72 -0.53 -4.01
C ALA A 53 2.51 0.08 -4.74
N ALA A 54 1.40 0.31 -4.04
CA ALA A 54 0.21 0.93 -4.62
C ALA A 54 0.47 2.37 -5.10
N ILE A 55 1.26 3.15 -4.34
CA ILE A 55 1.67 4.51 -4.74
C ILE A 55 2.53 4.45 -6.01
N ALA A 56 3.52 3.56 -6.06
CA ALA A 56 4.40 3.40 -7.21
C ALA A 56 3.60 3.00 -8.46
N GLU A 57 2.66 2.05 -8.32
CA GLU A 57 1.77 1.62 -9.41
C GLU A 57 0.87 2.77 -9.89
N ALA A 58 0.26 3.53 -8.96
CA ALA A 58 -0.56 4.68 -9.30
C ALA A 58 0.24 5.76 -10.04
N GLN A 59 1.47 6.05 -9.62
CA GLN A 59 2.36 6.99 -10.29
C GLN A 59 2.73 6.51 -11.71
N ALA A 60 3.04 5.22 -11.87
CA ALA A 60 3.36 4.64 -13.17
C ALA A 60 2.17 4.73 -14.13
N ARG A 61 0.96 4.37 -13.66
CA ARG A 61 -0.28 4.49 -14.43
C ARG A 61 -0.58 5.93 -14.81
N GLY A 62 -0.45 6.87 -13.86
CA GLY A 62 -0.66 8.29 -14.12
C GLY A 62 0.30 8.86 -15.16
N ARG A 63 1.59 8.49 -15.12
CA ARG A 63 2.57 8.89 -16.14
C ARG A 63 2.21 8.33 -17.52
N ALA A 64 1.87 7.05 -17.60
CA ALA A 64 1.46 6.41 -18.85
C ALA A 64 0.21 7.06 -19.44
N GLU A 65 -0.76 7.44 -18.61
CA GLU A 65 -1.96 8.16 -19.05
C GLU A 65 -1.62 9.57 -19.58
N VAL A 66 -0.77 10.31 -18.87
CA VAL A 66 -0.29 11.62 -19.33
C VAL A 66 0.41 11.52 -20.69
N ASP A 67 1.28 10.52 -20.88
CA ASP A 67 1.99 10.34 -22.14
C ASP A 67 1.05 9.97 -23.28
N LYS A 68 0.05 9.11 -22.99
CA LYS A 68 -1.03 8.80 -23.94
C LYS A 68 -1.82 10.06 -24.34
N LEU A 69 -2.18 10.90 -23.37
CA LEU A 69 -2.91 12.14 -23.62
C LEU A 69 -2.08 13.14 -24.43
N LYS A 70 -0.78 13.26 -24.15
CA LYS A 70 0.15 14.07 -24.95
C LYS A 70 0.22 13.60 -26.40
N ALA A 71 0.37 12.30 -26.63
CA ALA A 71 0.40 11.72 -27.97
C ALA A 71 -0.92 11.99 -28.73
N GLN A 72 -2.06 11.83 -28.07
CA GLN A 72 -3.36 12.16 -28.64
C GLN A 72 -3.51 13.66 -28.97
N ALA A 73 -3.03 14.53 -28.07
CA ALA A 73 -3.06 15.97 -28.30
C ALA A 73 -2.17 16.38 -29.49
N GLU A 74 -0.99 15.79 -29.61
CA GLU A 74 -0.08 16.02 -30.74
C GLU A 74 -0.69 15.56 -32.07
N SER A 75 -1.26 14.35 -32.10
CA SER A 75 -1.99 13.84 -33.27
C SER A 75 -3.11 14.78 -33.70
N LYS A 76 -3.94 15.24 -32.75
CA LYS A 76 -5.03 16.20 -33.03
C LYS A 76 -4.50 17.54 -33.54
N ARG A 77 -3.42 18.05 -32.95
CA ARG A 77 -2.77 19.28 -33.44
C ARG A 77 -2.27 19.14 -34.87
N GLN A 78 -1.70 18.00 -35.21
CA GLN A 78 -1.22 17.76 -36.57
C GLN A 78 -2.38 17.66 -37.57
N GLU A 79 -3.45 16.96 -37.21
CA GLU A 79 -4.66 16.88 -38.01
C GLU A 79 -5.28 18.27 -38.27
N LEU A 80 -5.38 19.10 -37.23
CA LEU A 80 -5.88 20.48 -37.35
C LEU A 80 -4.99 21.36 -38.22
N ARG A 81 -3.65 21.20 -38.11
CA ARG A 81 -2.70 21.93 -38.98
C ARG A 81 -2.86 21.53 -40.44
N ASN A 82 -2.98 20.23 -40.72
CA ASN A 82 -3.17 19.73 -42.08
C ASN A 82 -4.50 20.23 -42.68
N LYS A 83 -5.60 20.17 -41.90
CA LYS A 83 -6.92 20.68 -42.30
C LYS A 83 -6.93 22.20 -42.52
N THR A 84 -6.22 22.94 -41.68
CA THR A 84 -6.12 24.41 -41.82
C THR A 84 -5.27 24.78 -43.02
N GLY A 85 -4.12 24.13 -43.23
CA GLY A 85 -3.23 24.41 -44.35
C GLY A 85 -3.92 24.28 -45.70
N SER A 86 -4.71 23.22 -45.90
CA SER A 86 -5.48 23.04 -47.15
C SER A 86 -6.54 24.11 -47.36
N ARG A 87 -7.21 24.56 -46.29
CA ARG A 87 -8.19 25.66 -46.33
C ARG A 87 -7.54 27.02 -46.59
N VAL A 88 -6.39 27.29 -45.99
CA VAL A 88 -5.63 28.52 -46.21
C VAL A 88 -5.16 28.60 -47.66
N ALA A 89 -4.61 27.52 -48.22
CA ALA A 89 -4.21 27.48 -49.64
C ALA A 89 -5.41 27.73 -50.58
N THR A 90 -6.55 27.08 -50.30
CA THR A 90 -7.79 27.30 -51.07
C THR A 90 -8.30 28.74 -50.97
N GLY A 91 -8.25 29.32 -49.76
CA GLY A 91 -8.65 30.71 -49.53
C GLY A 91 -7.73 31.70 -50.22
N ALA A 92 -6.41 31.49 -50.14
CA ALA A 92 -5.41 32.31 -50.82
C ALA A 92 -5.60 32.29 -52.34
N ALA A 93 -5.83 31.11 -52.92
CA ALA A 93 -6.12 30.97 -54.36
C ALA A 93 -7.35 31.78 -54.79
N LYS A 94 -8.45 31.70 -54.01
CA LYS A 94 -9.66 32.50 -54.28
C LYS A 94 -9.40 34.01 -54.23
N VAL A 95 -8.59 34.47 -53.27
CA VAL A 95 -8.23 35.89 -53.15
C VAL A 95 -7.37 36.32 -54.35
N THR A 96 -6.38 35.53 -54.74
CA THR A 96 -5.54 35.85 -55.90
C THR A 96 -6.33 35.84 -57.21
N ASP A 97 -7.28 34.92 -57.37
CA ASP A 97 -8.14 34.88 -58.56
C ASP A 97 -9.06 36.10 -58.61
N TYR A 98 -9.61 36.53 -57.47
CA TYR A 98 -10.40 37.76 -57.37
C TYR A 98 -9.59 39.02 -57.71
N LEU A 99 -8.33 39.10 -57.27
CA LEU A 99 -7.43 40.23 -57.55
C LEU A 99 -6.89 40.25 -58.99
N ARG A 100 -6.90 39.11 -59.69
CA ARG A 100 -6.54 39.00 -61.11
C ARG A 100 -7.73 39.16 -62.05
N GLY A 101 -8.94 39.30 -61.50
CA GLY A 101 -10.09 39.83 -62.22
C GLY A 101 -9.82 41.23 -62.75
#